data_AF-A0A452GLU6-F1
#
_entry.id   AF-A0A452GLU6-F1
#
_cell.length_a   1.000
_cell.length_b   1.000
_cell.length_c   1.000
_cell.angle_alpha   90.00
_cell.angle_beta   90.00
_cell.angle_gamma   90.00
#
_symmetry.space_group_name_H-M   'P 1'
#
loop_
_entity.id
_entity.type
_entity.pdbx_description
1 polymer ?
#
loop_
_entity_poly.entity_id
_entity_poly.type
_entity_poly.pdbx_seq_one_letter_code
_entity_poly.pdbx_strand_id
1 'polypeptide(L)'
;MTRKEKDWVIKVQMMQLQSENPHLDDYYYQAYYHRLERKQAEEELLGGRNKQEPPKLVTPYIQKMEIYDSVVRIAGSLGQVAMSTCYSPRRAIDAVHHALQEEVPSLLLPQMFLQLLEVEETQRKMNLLPEEQVGGRVCVLQGLGSSGLSFREAEDEFLQVLCVRKGKKLTARLLPHLAREQAEEILVTVTRHLPFLMRKDALDESLPVLYGPLSEMVGRMTFSELIEVLQELTRPLAGSTELPLTMTFKNQFGISLLYALLSHGERLLSSDMPLEPHSGDFEKWTDTVFLVARELSQVPKTALVEPLFLPSNLLSLFCRYLDKQTIHRLEREGTAWCYS
;
A
#
# COMPACT_ATOMS: atom_id res chain seq x y z
N MET A 1 30.23 -21.71 -41.16
CA MET A 1 28.81 -21.37 -41.34
C MET A 1 28.49 -21.17 -42.81
N THR A 2 27.51 -21.90 -43.33
CA THR A 2 26.95 -21.69 -44.67
C THR A 2 26.14 -20.39 -44.73
N ARG A 3 25.87 -19.86 -45.94
CA ARG A 3 25.01 -18.66 -46.10
C ARG A 3 23.61 -18.89 -45.49
N LYS A 4 23.05 -20.08 -45.68
CA LYS A 4 21.76 -20.47 -45.12
C LYS A 4 21.76 -20.44 -43.58
N GLU A 5 22.82 -20.94 -42.95
CA GLU A 5 22.97 -20.87 -41.49
C GLU A 5 23.08 -19.42 -41.00
N LYS A 6 23.80 -18.56 -41.73
CA LYS A 6 23.90 -17.14 -41.38
C LYS A 6 22.53 -16.45 -41.48
N ASP A 7 21.81 -16.66 -42.58
CA ASP A 7 20.49 -16.06 -42.79
C ASP A 7 19.48 -16.56 -41.74
N TRP A 8 19.57 -17.83 -41.34
CA TRP A 8 18.75 -18.39 -40.26
C TRP A 8 19.07 -17.74 -38.90
N VAL A 9 20.35 -17.61 -38.53
CA VAL A 9 20.75 -16.95 -37.27
C VAL A 9 20.28 -15.49 -37.25
N ILE A 10 20.44 -14.76 -38.37
CA ILE A 10 19.97 -13.38 -38.49
C ILE A 10 18.46 -13.31 -38.24
N LYS A 11 17.67 -14.20 -38.86
CA LYS A 11 16.20 -14.23 -38.64
C LYS A 11 15.83 -14.50 -37.19
N VAL A 12 16.51 -15.43 -36.52
CA VAL A 12 16.27 -15.73 -35.09
C VAL A 12 16.58 -14.51 -34.23
N GLN A 13 17.71 -13.83 -34.49
CA GLN A 13 18.08 -12.61 -33.76
C GLN A 13 17.09 -11.47 -34.00
N MET A 14 16.63 -11.27 -35.24
CA MET A 14 15.63 -10.25 -35.56
C MET A 14 14.27 -10.52 -34.89
N MET A 15 13.92 -11.80 -34.70
CA MET A 15 12.67 -12.19 -34.05
C MET A 15 12.72 -11.93 -32.53
N GLN A 16 13.88 -12.12 -31.89
CA GLN A 16 14.06 -11.81 -30.46
C GLN A 16 13.99 -10.31 -30.13
N LEU A 17 14.21 -9.45 -31.12
CA LEU A 17 14.10 -7.99 -30.97
C LEU A 17 12.65 -7.48 -31.12
N GLN A 18 11.68 -8.37 -31.34
CA GLN A 18 10.27 -7.98 -31.43
C GLN A 18 9.63 -7.99 -30.05
N SER A 19 9.41 -6.82 -29.48
CA SER A 19 8.63 -6.63 -28.25
C SER A 19 7.26 -6.01 -28.57
N GLU A 20 6.20 -6.51 -27.92
CA GLU A 20 4.87 -5.88 -27.93
C GLU A 20 4.84 -4.61 -27.08
N ASN A 21 5.74 -4.52 -26.08
CA ASN A 21 5.85 -3.38 -25.19
C ASN A 21 7.32 -2.96 -24.99
N PRO A 22 7.92 -2.30 -26.02
CA PRO A 22 9.34 -1.92 -25.99
C PRO A 22 9.73 -1.01 -24.81
N HIS A 23 8.75 -0.30 -24.22
CA HIS A 23 8.98 0.56 -23.06
C HIS A 23 9.24 -0.22 -21.77
N LEU A 24 8.72 -1.46 -21.66
CA LEU A 24 8.97 -2.35 -20.53
C LEU A 24 10.16 -3.27 -20.79
N ASP A 25 10.16 -3.95 -21.93
CA ASP A 25 11.14 -5.00 -22.21
C ASP A 25 12.54 -4.42 -22.51
N ASP A 26 12.60 -3.23 -23.12
CA ASP A 26 13.83 -2.54 -23.53
C ASP A 26 13.97 -1.15 -22.89
N TYR A 27 13.54 -1.02 -21.62
CA TYR A 27 13.52 0.25 -20.87
C TYR A 27 14.81 1.08 -21.01
N TYR A 28 15.97 0.44 -20.82
CA TYR A 28 17.26 1.15 -20.84
C TYR A 28 17.61 1.71 -22.23
N TYR A 29 17.29 0.97 -23.28
CA TYR A 29 17.52 1.41 -24.66
C TYR A 29 16.60 2.58 -25.01
N GLN A 30 15.31 2.47 -24.68
CA GLN A 30 14.32 3.54 -24.89
C GLN A 30 14.69 4.81 -24.12
N ALA A 31 15.03 4.68 -22.83
CA ALA A 31 15.42 5.81 -21.99
C ALA A 31 16.71 6.49 -22.46
N TYR A 32 17.68 5.72 -22.96
CA TYR A 32 18.91 6.25 -23.53
C TYR A 32 18.64 7.08 -24.79
N TYR A 33 17.86 6.54 -25.74
CA TYR A 33 17.54 7.26 -26.97
C TYR A 33 16.67 8.49 -26.73
N HIS A 34 15.71 8.43 -25.81
CA HIS A 34 14.95 9.61 -25.40
C HIS A 34 15.84 10.72 -24.84
N ARG A 35 16.85 10.38 -24.04
CA ARG A 35 17.82 11.37 -23.53
C ARG A 35 18.68 11.94 -24.66
N LEU A 36 19.04 11.12 -25.64
CA LEU A 36 19.84 11.54 -26.79
C LEU A 36 19.05 12.50 -27.70
N GLU A 37 17.80 12.15 -28.02
CA GLU A 37 16.88 12.99 -28.81
C GLU A 37 16.59 14.32 -28.13
N ARG A 38 16.41 14.32 -26.80
CA ARG A 38 16.21 15.55 -26.04
C ARG A 38 17.42 16.48 -26.13
N LYS A 39 18.64 15.94 -25.99
CA LYS A 39 19.88 16.72 -26.14
C LYS A 39 20.04 17.26 -27.56
N GLN A 40 19.70 16.47 -28.58
CA GLN A 40 19.73 16.92 -29.97
C GLN A 40 18.71 18.04 -30.23
N ALA A 41 17.49 17.93 -29.68
CA ALA A 41 16.48 18.98 -29.78
C ALA A 41 16.94 20.28 -29.08
N GLU A 42 17.60 20.18 -27.92
CA GLU A 42 18.21 21.32 -27.22
C GLU A 42 19.35 21.96 -28.03
N GLU A 43 20.21 21.16 -28.68
CA GLU A 43 21.30 21.64 -29.55
C GLU A 43 20.78 22.28 -30.85
N GLU A 44 19.70 21.76 -31.44
CA GLU A 44 19.04 22.34 -32.61
C GLU A 44 18.43 23.71 -32.31
N LEU A 45 17.83 23.88 -31.12
CA LEU A 45 17.32 25.18 -30.64
C LEU A 45 18.43 26.22 -30.46
N LEU A 46 19.65 25.78 -30.13
CA LEU A 46 20.84 26.62 -30.00
C LEU A 46 21.57 26.89 -31.33
N GLY A 47 20.99 26.46 -32.47
CA GLY A 47 21.51 26.74 -33.81
C GLY A 47 22.66 25.82 -34.27
N GLY A 48 22.95 24.75 -33.53
CA GLY A 48 23.94 23.75 -33.90
C GLY A 48 23.42 22.85 -35.03
N ARG A 49 23.96 22.98 -36.25
CA ARG A 49 23.63 22.08 -37.37
C ARG A 49 24.49 20.82 -37.34
N ASN A 50 24.06 19.78 -36.64
CA ASN A 50 24.56 18.41 -36.85
C ASN A 50 23.43 17.49 -37.30
N LYS A 51 23.40 17.16 -38.59
CA LYS A 51 22.38 16.31 -39.23
C LYS A 51 22.71 14.81 -39.18
N GLN A 52 23.37 14.32 -38.13
CA GLN A 52 23.62 12.88 -38.00
C GLN A 52 22.56 12.29 -37.08
N GLU A 53 21.56 11.66 -37.70
CA GLU A 53 20.64 10.80 -36.97
C GLU A 53 21.45 9.67 -36.32
N PRO A 54 21.28 9.44 -35.01
CA PRO A 54 21.95 8.35 -34.35
C PRO A 54 21.46 7.03 -34.97
N PRO A 55 22.35 6.05 -35.23
CA PRO A 55 21.97 4.81 -35.89
C PRO A 55 20.98 4.03 -35.02
N LYS A 56 19.69 4.15 -35.34
CA LYS A 56 18.62 3.40 -34.67
C LYS A 56 18.53 2.00 -35.26
N LEU A 57 18.38 1.01 -34.38
CA LEU A 57 18.09 -0.35 -34.79
C LEU A 57 16.67 -0.39 -35.37
N VAL A 58 16.57 -0.50 -36.70
CA VAL A 58 15.28 -0.69 -37.38
C VAL A 58 14.97 -2.17 -37.41
N THR A 59 14.03 -2.61 -36.58
CA THR A 59 13.48 -3.96 -36.64
C THR A 59 12.32 -3.97 -37.65
N PRO A 60 12.45 -4.60 -38.83
CA PRO A 60 11.32 -4.78 -39.72
C PRO A 60 10.24 -5.59 -38.99
N TYR A 61 8.98 -5.16 -39.13
CA TYR A 61 7.84 -5.88 -38.59
C TYR A 61 7.72 -7.23 -39.31
N ILE A 62 8.09 -8.30 -38.63
CA ILE A 62 7.83 -9.68 -39.06
C ILE A 62 6.43 -10.01 -38.54
N GLN A 63 5.51 -10.30 -39.45
CA GLN A 63 4.17 -10.78 -39.13
C GLN A 63 4.29 -11.96 -38.16
N LYS A 64 3.72 -11.83 -36.97
CA LYS A 64 3.68 -12.93 -36.00
C LYS A 64 2.94 -14.10 -36.64
N MET A 65 3.67 -15.21 -36.83
CA MET A 65 3.09 -16.48 -37.21
C MET A 65 2.14 -16.92 -36.09
N GLU A 66 0.95 -17.39 -36.47
CA GLU A 66 -0.11 -17.80 -35.56
C GLU A 66 0.42 -18.67 -34.41
N ILE A 67 -0.14 -18.43 -33.23
CA ILE A 67 0.18 -19.05 -31.94
C ILE A 67 0.42 -20.55 -32.15
N TYR A 68 1.69 -20.95 -32.08
CA TYR A 68 2.05 -22.36 -32.06
C TYR A 68 1.76 -22.89 -30.66
N ASP A 69 0.82 -23.83 -30.53
CA ASP A 69 0.54 -24.52 -29.28
C ASP A 69 1.79 -25.26 -28.80
N SER A 70 2.53 -24.61 -27.91
CA SER A 70 3.87 -25.03 -27.45
C SER A 70 3.85 -26.19 -26.45
N VAL A 71 2.66 -26.69 -26.09
CA VAL A 71 2.46 -27.68 -25.02
C VAL A 71 1.97 -29.00 -25.60
N VAL A 72 2.88 -29.98 -25.70
CA VAL A 72 2.53 -31.35 -26.04
C VAL A 72 2.25 -32.10 -24.74
N ARG A 73 0.97 -32.46 -24.51
CA ARG A 73 0.61 -33.33 -23.39
C ARG A 73 0.88 -34.79 -23.76
N ILE A 74 1.99 -35.34 -23.26
CA ILE A 74 2.28 -36.77 -23.38
C ILE A 74 1.54 -37.49 -22.25
N ALA A 75 0.54 -38.30 -22.61
CA ALA A 75 -0.25 -39.07 -21.65
C ALA A 75 0.64 -39.96 -20.78
N GLY A 76 0.49 -39.86 -19.45
CA GLY A 76 1.27 -40.64 -18.47
C GLY A 76 2.56 -39.99 -17.97
N SER A 77 2.89 -38.76 -18.40
CA SER A 77 4.03 -38.00 -17.85
C SER A 77 3.63 -37.12 -16.67
N LEU A 78 4.52 -37.01 -15.67
CA LEU A 78 4.34 -36.22 -14.44
C LEU A 78 4.50 -34.69 -14.63
N GLY A 79 4.77 -34.22 -15.85
CA GLY A 79 5.01 -32.80 -16.15
C GLY A 79 4.61 -32.46 -17.58
N GLN A 80 4.51 -31.16 -17.88
CA GLN A 80 4.23 -30.69 -19.23
C GLN A 80 5.54 -30.50 -20.00
N VAL A 81 5.67 -31.12 -21.18
CA VAL A 81 6.81 -30.92 -22.06
C VAL A 81 6.53 -29.68 -22.91
N ALA A 82 7.23 -28.59 -22.59
CA ALA A 82 7.20 -27.38 -23.39
C ALA A 82 8.29 -27.44 -24.46
N MET A 83 7.93 -27.13 -25.71
CA MET A 83 8.90 -27.02 -26.79
C MET A 83 9.74 -25.75 -26.61
N SER A 84 11.07 -25.89 -26.65
CA SER A 84 11.98 -24.74 -26.57
C SER A 84 11.74 -23.80 -27.75
N THR A 85 11.35 -22.57 -27.46
CA THR A 85 11.18 -21.50 -28.46
C THR A 85 12.35 -20.52 -28.36
N CYS A 86 12.58 -19.73 -29.41
CA CYS A 86 13.56 -18.64 -29.37
C CYS A 86 13.25 -17.57 -28.31
N TYR A 87 12.00 -17.51 -27.80
CA TYR A 87 11.57 -16.64 -26.72
C TYR A 87 11.68 -17.28 -25.32
N SER A 88 11.70 -18.61 -25.22
CA SER A 88 11.87 -19.34 -23.95
C SER A 88 12.78 -20.57 -24.12
N PRO A 89 14.09 -20.36 -24.28
CA PRO A 89 15.01 -21.43 -24.66
C PRO A 89 15.25 -22.49 -23.56
N ARG A 90 14.95 -22.18 -22.28
CA ARG A 90 15.31 -23.01 -21.11
C ARG A 90 14.14 -23.64 -20.35
N ARG A 91 12.97 -23.83 -20.96
CA ARG A 91 11.84 -24.52 -20.31
C ARG A 91 11.44 -25.75 -21.12
N ALA A 92 12.11 -26.87 -20.87
CA ALA A 92 11.77 -28.14 -21.50
C ALA A 92 10.80 -28.98 -20.63
N ILE A 93 10.81 -28.78 -19.31
CA ILE A 93 10.02 -29.54 -18.34
C ILE A 93 9.50 -28.56 -17.30
N ASP A 94 8.17 -28.43 -17.19
CA ASP A 94 7.52 -27.74 -16.09
C ASP A 94 7.04 -28.79 -15.08
N ALA A 95 7.69 -28.83 -13.91
CA ALA A 95 7.32 -29.73 -12.83
C ALA A 95 6.11 -29.13 -12.11
N VAL A 96 4.93 -29.69 -12.38
CA VAL A 96 3.70 -29.30 -11.68
C VAL A 96 3.86 -29.67 -10.22
N HIS A 97 4.06 -28.67 -9.36
CA HIS A 97 3.92 -28.86 -7.93
C HIS A 97 2.46 -29.21 -7.64
N HIS A 98 2.18 -30.50 -7.41
CA HIS A 98 1.00 -30.92 -6.67
C HIS A 98 1.18 -30.47 -5.20
N ALA A 99 0.94 -29.19 -4.95
CA ALA A 99 0.77 -28.69 -3.60
C ALA A 99 -0.60 -29.18 -3.11
N LEU A 100 -0.54 -30.09 -2.15
CA LEU A 100 -1.67 -30.47 -1.33
C LEU A 100 -2.27 -29.22 -0.70
N GLN A 101 -3.59 -29.14 -0.79
CA GLN A 101 -4.52 -28.28 -0.09
C GLN A 101 -4.02 -27.74 1.27
N GLU A 102 -3.47 -26.53 1.23
CA GLU A 102 -3.41 -25.49 2.26
C GLU A 102 -2.51 -24.41 1.65
N GLU A 103 -3.05 -23.26 1.27
CA GLU A 103 -2.37 -21.96 1.00
C GLU A 103 -3.15 -21.15 -0.06
N VAL A 104 -4.35 -20.70 0.30
CA VAL A 104 -5.08 -19.68 -0.48
C VAL A 104 -4.39 -18.29 -0.46
N PRO A 105 -3.62 -17.84 0.56
CA PRO A 105 -3.09 -16.47 0.56
C PRO A 105 -1.88 -16.23 -0.35
N SER A 106 -1.26 -17.27 -0.92
CA SER A 106 0.02 -17.13 -1.64
C SER A 106 -0.13 -16.57 -3.06
N LEU A 107 -1.27 -16.76 -3.73
CA LEU A 107 -1.53 -16.24 -5.08
C LEU A 107 -2.20 -14.87 -5.11
N LEU A 108 -2.90 -14.50 -4.04
CA LEU A 108 -3.65 -13.24 -3.95
C LEU A 108 -2.71 -12.04 -3.86
N LEU A 109 -1.68 -12.11 -3.00
CA LEU A 109 -0.77 -10.98 -2.78
C LEU A 109 -0.03 -10.56 -4.07
N PRO A 110 0.58 -11.48 -4.85
CA PRO A 110 1.22 -11.11 -6.11
C PRO A 110 0.24 -10.55 -7.14
N GLN A 111 -0.99 -11.09 -7.23
CA GLN A 111 -2.02 -10.60 -8.15
C GLN A 111 -2.46 -9.18 -7.80
N MET A 112 -2.73 -8.89 -6.53
CA MET A 112 -3.09 -7.55 -6.06
C MET A 112 -1.95 -6.53 -6.31
N PHE A 113 -0.69 -6.96 -6.19
CA PHE A 113 0.45 -6.11 -6.53
C PHE A 113 0.49 -5.76 -8.03
N LEU A 114 0.20 -6.70 -8.91
CA LEU A 114 0.15 -6.43 -10.36
C LEU A 114 -0.97 -5.43 -10.70
N GLN A 115 -2.15 -5.59 -10.09
CA GLN A 115 -3.26 -4.63 -10.25
C GLN A 115 -2.88 -3.24 -9.74
N LEU A 116 -2.23 -3.15 -8.58
CA LEU A 116 -1.76 -1.86 -8.05
C LEU A 116 -0.75 -1.20 -9.00
N LEU A 117 0.19 -1.97 -9.56
CA LEU A 117 1.18 -1.44 -10.50
C LEU A 117 0.53 -0.90 -11.78
N GLU A 118 -0.52 -1.56 -12.27
CA GLU A 118 -1.31 -1.08 -13.41
C GLU A 118 -2.02 0.26 -13.08
N VAL A 119 -2.59 0.40 -11.88
CA VAL A 119 -3.20 1.65 -11.41
C VAL A 119 -2.17 2.77 -11.25
N GLU A 120 -1.02 2.49 -10.64
CA GLU A 120 0.04 3.49 -10.50
C GLU A 120 0.62 3.91 -11.87
N GLU A 121 0.72 2.97 -12.82
CA GLU A 121 1.20 3.26 -14.17
C GLU A 121 0.19 4.10 -14.96
N THR A 122 -1.10 3.76 -14.90
CA THR A 122 -2.16 4.57 -15.55
C THR A 122 -2.23 5.97 -14.96
N GLN A 123 -2.11 6.14 -13.64
CA GLN A 123 -2.04 7.45 -13.01
C GLN A 123 -0.78 8.24 -13.42
N ARG A 124 0.38 7.57 -13.51
CA ARG A 124 1.62 8.21 -13.99
C ARG A 124 1.47 8.70 -15.45
N LYS A 125 0.82 7.91 -16.31
CA LYS A 125 0.52 8.28 -17.70
C LYS A 125 -0.48 9.43 -17.80
N MET A 126 -1.49 9.46 -16.93
CA MET A 126 -2.49 10.53 -16.87
C MET A 126 -1.89 11.87 -16.43
N ASN A 127 -0.93 11.85 -15.49
CA ASN A 127 -0.20 13.06 -15.07
C ASN A 127 0.69 13.67 -16.19
N LEU A 128 0.87 12.98 -17.32
CA LEU A 128 1.63 13.44 -18.47
C LEU A 128 0.75 13.95 -19.63
N LEU A 129 -0.58 13.89 -19.50
CA LEU A 129 -1.55 14.29 -20.53
C LEU A 129 -2.47 15.42 -20.02
N PRO A 130 -2.88 16.39 -20.88
CA PRO A 130 -3.84 17.44 -20.51
C PRO A 130 -5.22 16.86 -20.12
N GLU A 131 -5.87 17.50 -19.16
CA GLU A 131 -7.10 17.10 -18.44
C GLU A 131 -8.38 16.91 -19.28
N GLU A 132 -8.49 15.88 -20.13
CA GLU A 132 -9.77 15.61 -20.82
C GLU A 132 -10.34 14.19 -20.72
N GLN A 133 -9.77 13.30 -19.87
CA GLN A 133 -10.36 11.97 -19.66
C GLN A 133 -10.34 11.57 -18.17
N VAL A 134 -11.07 12.33 -17.35
CA VAL A 134 -11.29 12.01 -15.93
C VAL A 134 -12.54 11.12 -15.83
N GLY A 135 -12.38 9.83 -16.09
CA GLY A 135 -13.53 8.91 -16.15
C GLY A 135 -13.17 7.44 -16.06
N GLY A 136 -12.29 7.06 -15.13
CA GLY A 136 -11.90 5.66 -14.96
C GLY A 136 -11.18 5.41 -13.66
N ARG A 137 -11.88 5.59 -12.52
CA ARG A 137 -11.37 5.10 -11.24
C ARG A 137 -11.42 3.56 -11.28
N VAL A 138 -10.26 2.94 -11.47
CA VAL A 138 -10.09 1.48 -11.53
C VAL A 138 -10.40 0.87 -10.15
N CYS A 139 -11.28 -0.12 -10.16
CA CYS A 139 -11.77 -0.82 -8.98
C CYS A 139 -10.76 -1.87 -8.50
N VAL A 140 -9.73 -1.46 -7.75
CA VAL A 140 -8.73 -2.40 -7.20
C VAL A 140 -9.32 -3.36 -6.16
N LEU A 141 -10.47 -3.01 -5.58
CA LEU A 141 -11.15 -3.86 -4.57
C LEU A 141 -12.18 -4.83 -5.15
N GLN A 142 -12.54 -4.76 -6.44
CA GLN A 142 -13.41 -5.78 -7.02
C GLN A 142 -12.73 -7.16 -7.07
N GLY A 143 -11.39 -7.25 -7.04
CA GLY A 143 -10.68 -8.53 -6.95
C GLY A 143 -10.84 -9.25 -5.60
N LEU A 144 -11.10 -8.50 -4.51
CA LEU A 144 -11.38 -9.06 -3.18
C LEU A 144 -12.87 -9.38 -2.97
N GLY A 145 -13.76 -8.74 -3.74
CA GLY A 145 -15.22 -8.92 -3.63
C GLY A 145 -15.91 -9.68 -4.79
N SER A 146 -15.16 -10.16 -5.79
CA SER A 146 -15.73 -10.93 -6.92
C SER A 146 -15.73 -12.45 -6.73
N SER A 147 -15.16 -12.93 -5.63
CA SER A 147 -15.54 -14.21 -5.05
C SER A 147 -16.71 -13.94 -4.12
N GLY A 148 -17.83 -14.66 -4.25
CA GLY A 148 -19.04 -14.51 -3.43
C GLY A 148 -18.86 -14.89 -1.95
N LEU A 149 -17.84 -14.33 -1.30
CA LEU A 149 -17.46 -14.51 0.09
C LEU A 149 -18.33 -13.60 0.97
N SER A 150 -18.65 -14.08 2.16
CA SER A 150 -19.28 -13.25 3.18
C SER A 150 -18.33 -12.13 3.63
N PHE A 151 -18.87 -10.99 4.08
CA PHE A 151 -18.10 -9.87 4.64
C PHE A 151 -17.01 -10.32 5.64
N ARG A 152 -17.33 -11.35 6.44
CA ARG A 152 -16.44 -11.91 7.45
C ARG A 152 -15.25 -12.68 6.86
N GLU A 153 -15.46 -13.42 5.78
CA GLU A 153 -14.38 -14.14 5.08
C GLU A 153 -13.44 -13.17 4.36
N ALA A 154 -13.98 -12.07 3.82
CA ALA A 154 -13.18 -11.00 3.23
C ALA A 154 -12.33 -10.26 4.28
N GLU A 155 -12.87 -10.05 5.49
CA GLU A 155 -12.13 -9.46 6.62
C GLU A 155 -10.96 -10.36 7.05
N ASP A 156 -11.19 -11.67 7.19
CA ASP A 156 -10.13 -12.63 7.55
C ASP A 156 -9.02 -12.71 6.49
N GLU A 157 -9.37 -12.68 5.20
CA GLU A 157 -8.41 -12.65 4.10
C GLU A 157 -7.58 -11.35 4.11
N PHE A 158 -8.23 -10.20 4.34
CA PHE A 158 -7.56 -8.92 4.48
C PHE A 158 -6.59 -8.90 5.67
N LEU A 159 -6.99 -9.48 6.81
CA LEU A 159 -6.10 -9.60 7.97
C LEU A 159 -4.89 -10.48 7.69
N GLN A 160 -5.03 -11.55 6.89
CA GLN A 160 -3.89 -12.36 6.45
C GLN A 160 -2.91 -11.55 5.60
N VAL A 161 -3.41 -10.69 4.70
CA VAL A 161 -2.57 -9.75 3.94
C VAL A 161 -1.80 -8.82 4.89
N LEU A 162 -2.47 -8.26 5.89
CA LEU A 162 -1.84 -7.38 6.87
C LEU A 162 -0.89 -8.10 7.85
N CYS A 163 -0.88 -9.43 7.92
CA CYS A 163 0.08 -10.17 8.74
C CYS A 163 1.48 -10.21 8.13
N VAL A 164 1.64 -9.99 6.83
CA VAL A 164 2.95 -10.09 6.14
C VAL A 164 3.52 -8.71 5.76
N ARG A 165 4.86 -8.55 5.83
CA ARG A 165 5.53 -7.28 5.51
C ARG A 165 5.16 -6.70 4.14
N LYS A 166 5.06 -7.56 3.12
CA LYS A 166 4.71 -7.15 1.74
C LYS A 166 3.26 -6.69 1.66
N GLY A 167 2.35 -7.30 2.40
CA GLY A 167 0.94 -6.91 2.42
C GLY A 167 0.71 -5.58 3.10
N LYS A 168 1.41 -5.28 4.20
CA LYS A 168 1.39 -3.93 4.81
C LYS A 168 1.84 -2.85 3.83
N LYS A 169 2.92 -3.11 3.08
CA LYS A 169 3.41 -2.21 2.01
C LYS A 169 2.43 -2.07 0.86
N LEU A 170 1.77 -3.16 0.47
CA LEU A 170 0.71 -3.16 -0.54
C LEU A 170 -0.43 -2.25 -0.09
N THR A 171 -0.98 -2.48 1.10
CA THR A 171 -2.09 -1.70 1.65
C THR A 171 -1.71 -0.23 1.79
N ALA A 172 -0.51 0.09 2.28
CA ALA A 172 -0.04 1.47 2.38
C ALA A 172 -0.04 2.21 1.04
N ARG A 173 0.36 1.53 -0.04
CA ARG A 173 0.36 2.10 -1.40
C ARG A 173 -1.01 2.11 -2.04
N LEU A 174 -1.88 1.17 -1.68
CA LEU A 174 -3.25 1.07 -2.17
C LEU A 174 -4.12 2.23 -1.67
N LEU A 175 -4.01 2.59 -0.39
CA LEU A 175 -4.88 3.54 0.30
C LEU A 175 -5.11 4.87 -0.46
N PRO A 176 -4.09 5.56 -1.00
CA PRO A 176 -4.29 6.81 -1.75
C PRO A 176 -5.11 6.67 -3.04
N HIS A 177 -5.27 5.45 -3.57
CA HIS A 177 -5.99 5.18 -4.81
C HIS A 177 -7.43 4.71 -4.58
N LEU A 178 -7.83 4.47 -3.33
CA LEU A 178 -9.16 3.99 -2.99
C LEU A 178 -10.20 5.10 -2.95
N ALA A 179 -11.46 4.71 -3.13
CA ALA A 179 -12.58 5.59 -2.78
C ALA A 179 -12.57 5.87 -1.27
N ARG A 180 -13.10 7.03 -0.86
CA ARG A 180 -13.13 7.46 0.54
C ARG A 180 -13.78 6.39 1.45
N GLU A 181 -14.95 5.90 1.05
CA GLU A 181 -15.71 4.87 1.79
C GLU A 181 -14.88 3.59 2.02
N GLN A 182 -14.17 3.13 0.98
CA GLN A 182 -13.33 1.93 1.05
C GLN A 182 -12.11 2.13 1.94
N ALA A 183 -11.49 3.31 1.87
CA ALA A 183 -10.37 3.65 2.72
C ALA A 183 -10.82 3.70 4.19
N GLU A 184 -11.95 4.34 4.48
CA GLU A 184 -12.56 4.39 5.82
C GLU A 184 -12.83 3.00 6.38
N GLU A 185 -13.40 2.10 5.59
CA GLU A 185 -13.62 0.70 5.97
C GLU A 185 -12.30 -0.01 6.35
N ILE A 186 -11.24 0.22 5.58
CA ILE A 186 -9.91 -0.31 5.90
C ILE A 186 -9.40 0.27 7.23
N LEU A 187 -9.54 1.57 7.46
CA LEU A 187 -9.07 2.19 8.71
C LEU A 187 -9.84 1.64 9.91
N VAL A 188 -11.17 1.53 9.84
CA VAL A 188 -12.00 0.91 10.88
C VAL A 188 -11.57 -0.53 11.15
N THR A 189 -11.33 -1.32 10.09
CA THR A 189 -10.88 -2.72 10.21
C THR A 189 -9.49 -2.79 10.86
N VAL A 190 -8.55 -1.94 10.45
CA VAL A 190 -7.21 -1.85 11.05
C VAL A 190 -7.29 -1.48 12.52
N THR A 191 -8.13 -0.51 12.91
CA THR A 191 -8.27 -0.10 14.31
C THR A 191 -8.94 -1.16 15.17
N ARG A 192 -9.98 -1.82 14.66
CA ARG A 192 -10.67 -2.93 15.35
C ARG A 192 -9.72 -4.08 15.66
N HIS A 193 -8.88 -4.44 14.71
CA HIS A 193 -7.93 -5.57 14.83
C HIS A 193 -6.52 -5.14 15.23
N LEU A 194 -6.33 -3.89 15.63
CA LEU A 194 -5.02 -3.33 15.97
C LEU A 194 -4.27 -4.16 17.03
N PRO A 195 -4.91 -4.60 18.14
CA PRO A 195 -4.28 -5.49 19.11
C PRO A 195 -3.71 -6.79 18.51
N PHE A 196 -4.45 -7.41 17.59
CA PHE A 196 -4.03 -8.62 16.91
C PHE A 196 -2.85 -8.35 15.96
N LEU A 197 -2.96 -7.30 15.15
CA LEU A 197 -1.91 -6.91 14.21
C LEU A 197 -0.60 -6.57 14.92
N MET A 198 -0.67 -5.85 16.04
CA MET A 198 0.51 -5.50 16.85
C MET A 198 1.21 -6.73 17.42
N ARG A 199 0.48 -7.74 17.89
CA ARG A 199 1.07 -9.00 18.36
C ARG A 199 1.75 -9.77 17.24
N LYS A 200 1.18 -9.74 16.03
CA LYS A 200 1.75 -10.39 14.85
C LYS A 200 2.96 -9.65 14.27
N ASP A 201 3.03 -8.33 14.43
CA ASP A 201 4.14 -7.50 13.93
C ASP A 201 5.34 -7.42 14.89
N ALA A 202 5.30 -8.06 16.06
CA ALA A 202 6.34 -7.94 17.09
C ALA A 202 7.77 -8.33 16.61
N LEU A 203 7.90 -9.16 15.58
CA LEU A 203 9.21 -9.51 14.98
C LEU A 203 9.53 -8.70 13.72
N ASP A 204 8.51 -8.15 13.08
CA ASP A 204 8.62 -7.55 11.75
C ASP A 204 8.77 -6.02 11.79
N GLU A 205 8.27 -5.37 12.85
CA GLU A 205 8.30 -3.92 13.09
C GLU A 205 7.98 -3.11 11.84
N SER A 206 6.98 -3.57 11.08
CA SER A 206 6.68 -3.09 9.74
C SER A 206 5.33 -2.40 9.63
N LEU A 207 4.49 -2.44 10.68
CA LEU A 207 3.25 -1.68 10.77
C LEU A 207 3.41 -0.17 10.58
N PRO A 208 4.51 0.50 11.02
CA PRO A 208 4.72 1.93 10.78
C PRO A 208 4.56 2.39 9.32
N VAL A 209 4.74 1.50 8.33
CA VAL A 209 4.53 1.84 6.91
C VAL A 209 3.10 2.29 6.59
N LEU A 210 2.12 1.86 7.39
CA LEU A 210 0.72 2.24 7.25
C LEU A 210 0.43 3.64 7.82
N TYR A 211 1.31 4.19 8.67
CA TYR A 211 1.04 5.43 9.39
C TYR A 211 0.78 6.62 8.45
N GLY A 212 1.65 6.83 7.45
CA GLY A 212 1.51 7.93 6.49
C GLY A 212 0.12 8.01 5.85
N PRO A 213 -0.31 7.01 5.06
CA PRO A 213 -1.60 7.04 4.39
C PRO A 213 -2.79 7.06 5.35
N LEU A 214 -2.73 6.33 6.48
CA LEU A 214 -3.82 6.35 7.46
C LEU A 214 -3.92 7.71 8.17
N SER A 215 -2.80 8.36 8.49
CA SER A 215 -2.80 9.69 9.11
C SER A 215 -3.38 10.77 8.19
N GLU A 216 -3.15 10.64 6.87
CA GLU A 216 -3.75 11.52 5.88
C GLU A 216 -5.27 11.35 5.81
N MET A 217 -5.74 10.10 5.90
CA MET A 217 -7.18 9.82 5.98
C MET A 217 -7.81 10.37 7.26
N VAL A 218 -7.16 10.18 8.41
CA VAL A 218 -7.60 10.74 9.69
C VAL A 218 -7.79 12.25 9.57
N GLY A 219 -6.87 12.96 8.90
CA GLY A 219 -6.98 14.40 8.68
C GLY A 219 -8.18 14.86 7.84
N ARG A 220 -8.89 13.95 7.16
CA ARG A 220 -10.05 14.23 6.31
C ARG A 220 -11.39 13.80 6.95
N MET A 221 -11.35 13.17 8.11
CA MET A 221 -12.53 12.64 8.79
C MET A 221 -13.39 13.74 9.41
N THR A 222 -14.71 13.51 9.44
CA THR A 222 -15.64 14.27 10.27
C THR A 222 -15.47 13.93 11.75
N PHE A 223 -16.06 14.73 12.63
CA PHE A 223 -16.00 14.45 14.07
C PHE A 223 -16.66 13.12 14.42
N SER A 224 -17.84 12.83 13.86
CA SER A 224 -18.55 11.58 14.12
C SER A 224 -17.77 10.34 13.65
N GLU A 225 -17.23 10.37 12.43
CA GLU A 225 -16.36 9.29 11.88
C GLU A 225 -15.15 9.03 12.78
N LEU A 226 -14.51 10.10 13.27
CA LEU A 226 -13.37 10.00 14.17
C LEU A 226 -13.74 9.35 15.51
N ILE A 227 -14.92 9.66 16.05
CA ILE A 227 -15.42 9.04 17.27
C ILE A 227 -15.64 7.54 17.05
N GLU A 228 -16.24 7.13 15.93
CA GLU A 228 -16.42 5.69 15.63
C GLU A 228 -15.08 4.93 15.62
N VAL A 229 -14.06 5.47 14.97
CA VAL A 229 -12.72 4.88 14.91
C VAL A 229 -12.08 4.82 16.31
N LEU A 230 -12.19 5.90 17.11
CA LEU A 230 -11.67 5.93 18.47
C LEU A 230 -12.36 4.94 19.40
N GLN A 231 -13.67 4.75 19.24
CA GLN A 231 -14.41 3.74 20.01
C GLN A 231 -13.94 2.32 19.66
N GLU A 232 -13.69 2.01 18.38
CA GLU A 232 -13.16 0.70 17.99
C GLU A 232 -11.75 0.46 18.54
N LEU A 233 -10.90 1.49 18.59
CA LEU A 233 -9.54 1.39 19.15
C LEU A 233 -9.55 1.20 20.68
N THR A 234 -10.52 1.78 21.38
CA THR A 234 -10.63 1.74 22.85
C THR A 234 -11.52 0.61 23.37
N ARG A 235 -12.23 -0.08 22.49
CA ARG A 235 -13.16 -1.16 22.81
C ARG A 235 -12.46 -2.33 23.52
N PRO A 236 -12.94 -2.78 24.70
CA PRO A 236 -12.37 -3.94 25.37
C PRO A 236 -12.34 -5.19 24.49
N LEU A 237 -11.25 -5.96 24.54
CA LEU A 237 -11.13 -7.21 23.79
C LEU A 237 -12.12 -8.25 24.35
N ALA A 238 -12.80 -8.98 23.48
CA ALA A 238 -13.74 -10.03 23.89
C ALA A 238 -13.02 -11.10 24.74
N GLY A 239 -13.41 -11.24 26.01
CA GLY A 239 -12.89 -12.26 26.92
C GLY A 239 -11.63 -11.89 27.71
N SER A 240 -11.13 -10.65 27.65
CA SER A 240 -10.03 -10.16 28.50
C SER A 240 -10.40 -8.88 29.25
N THR A 241 -9.93 -8.75 30.50
CA THR A 241 -10.02 -7.52 31.30
C THR A 241 -8.99 -6.46 30.90
N GLU A 242 -8.00 -6.82 30.08
CA GLU A 242 -6.95 -5.89 29.62
C GLU A 242 -7.49 -4.94 28.55
N LEU A 243 -7.33 -3.64 28.79
CA LEU A 243 -7.68 -2.60 27.82
C LEU A 243 -6.67 -2.60 26.67
N PRO A 244 -7.13 -2.51 25.40
CA PRO A 244 -6.24 -2.42 24.23
C PRO A 244 -5.19 -1.32 24.34
N LEU A 245 -5.54 -0.21 25.00
CA LEU A 245 -4.70 0.97 25.18
C LEU A 245 -3.32 0.66 25.78
N THR A 246 -3.25 -0.24 26.76
CA THR A 246 -1.97 -0.64 27.38
C THR A 246 -1.04 -1.29 26.38
N MET A 247 -1.56 -2.04 25.42
CA MET A 247 -0.76 -2.57 24.31
C MET A 247 -0.42 -1.44 23.33
N THR A 248 -1.38 -0.58 22.98
CA THR A 248 -1.21 0.57 22.08
C THR A 248 -0.04 1.46 22.51
N PHE A 249 0.09 1.76 23.81
CA PHE A 249 1.19 2.58 24.34
C PHE A 249 2.57 1.91 24.26
N LYS A 250 2.61 0.58 24.20
CA LYS A 250 3.85 -0.22 24.06
C LYS A 250 4.25 -0.47 22.61
N ASN A 251 3.51 0.08 21.65
CA ASN A 251 3.76 -0.12 20.22
C ASN A 251 3.84 1.22 19.49
N GLN A 252 4.93 1.44 18.77
CA GLN A 252 5.20 2.69 18.07
C GLN A 252 4.08 3.08 17.09
N PHE A 253 3.58 2.15 16.29
CA PHE A 253 2.49 2.43 15.35
C PHE A 253 1.19 2.73 16.08
N GLY A 254 0.83 1.92 17.09
CA GLY A 254 -0.38 2.10 17.88
C GLY A 254 -0.48 3.47 18.55
N ILE A 255 0.56 3.87 19.30
CA ILE A 255 0.58 5.17 19.97
C ILE A 255 0.53 6.33 18.97
N SER A 256 1.22 6.20 17.82
CA SER A 256 1.22 7.24 16.78
C SER A 256 -0.17 7.43 16.16
N LEU A 257 -0.88 6.33 15.86
CA LEU A 257 -2.22 6.39 15.28
C LEU A 257 -3.23 6.98 16.28
N LEU A 258 -3.16 6.57 17.55
CA LEU A 258 -3.98 7.15 18.62
C LEU A 258 -3.75 8.66 18.75
N TYR A 259 -2.50 9.09 18.75
CA TYR A 259 -2.14 10.51 18.84
C TYR A 259 -2.59 11.30 17.61
N ALA A 260 -2.53 10.72 16.41
CA ALA A 260 -3.06 11.36 15.20
C ALA A 260 -4.58 11.57 15.30
N LEU A 261 -5.34 10.58 15.79
CA LEU A 261 -6.78 10.69 16.03
C LEU A 261 -7.09 11.76 17.08
N LEU A 262 -6.45 11.72 18.25
CA LEU A 262 -6.68 12.72 19.30
C LEU A 262 -6.33 14.14 18.84
N SER A 263 -5.23 14.28 18.10
CA SER A 263 -4.81 15.57 17.54
C SER A 263 -5.81 16.10 16.50
N HIS A 264 -6.37 15.24 15.66
CA HIS A 264 -7.40 15.65 14.70
C HIS A 264 -8.71 16.05 15.41
N GLY A 265 -9.15 15.26 16.40
CA GLY A 265 -10.32 15.61 17.21
C GLY A 265 -10.19 16.97 17.90
N GLU A 266 -9.03 17.28 18.49
CA GLU A 266 -8.76 18.59 19.08
C GLU A 266 -8.77 19.72 18.03
N ARG A 267 -8.26 19.47 16.81
CA ARG A 267 -8.31 20.45 15.71
C ARG A 267 -9.74 20.75 15.29
N LEU A 268 -10.58 19.72 15.17
CA LEU A 268 -12.00 19.89 14.86
C LEU A 268 -12.72 20.70 15.94
N LEU A 269 -12.48 20.39 17.21
CA LEU A 269 -13.10 21.08 18.36
C LEU A 269 -12.57 22.49 18.63
N SER A 270 -11.40 22.83 18.08
CA SER A 270 -10.80 24.17 18.16
C SER A 270 -11.05 25.00 16.91
N SER A 271 -11.58 24.39 15.84
CA SER A 271 -11.92 25.11 14.61
C SER A 271 -13.24 25.86 14.77
N ASP A 272 -13.35 27.03 14.14
CA ASP A 272 -14.59 27.82 14.08
C ASP A 272 -15.63 27.21 13.11
N MET A 273 -15.34 26.04 12.53
CA MET A 273 -16.23 25.38 11.58
C MET A 273 -17.36 24.68 12.33
N PRO A 274 -18.62 24.80 11.86
CA PRO A 274 -19.73 24.12 12.49
C PRO A 274 -19.54 22.60 12.40
N LEU A 275 -19.60 21.94 13.55
CA LEU A 275 -19.60 20.47 13.65
C LEU A 275 -21.05 19.98 13.61
N GLU A 276 -21.28 18.87 12.89
CA GLU A 276 -22.56 18.14 12.89
C GLU A 276 -22.40 16.76 13.59
N PRO A 277 -22.20 16.73 14.92
CA PRO A 277 -21.98 15.48 15.65
C PRO A 277 -23.28 14.68 15.81
N HIS A 278 -23.17 13.36 15.92
CA HIS A 278 -24.30 12.51 16.32
C HIS A 278 -24.57 12.64 17.82
N SER A 279 -25.76 12.20 18.24
CA SER A 279 -26.14 12.26 19.66
C SER A 279 -25.19 11.42 20.52
N GLY A 280 -24.55 12.06 21.49
CA GLY A 280 -23.61 11.44 22.43
C GLY A 280 -22.14 11.47 22.01
N ASP A 281 -21.79 12.01 20.83
CA ASP A 281 -20.39 11.98 20.38
C ASP A 281 -19.45 12.83 21.23
N PHE A 282 -19.93 13.95 21.77
CA PHE A 282 -19.15 14.74 22.73
C PHE A 282 -18.90 14.01 24.05
N GLU A 283 -19.87 13.24 24.54
CA GLU A 283 -19.73 12.44 25.77
C GLU A 283 -18.71 11.32 25.54
N LYS A 284 -18.85 10.58 24.43
CA LYS A 284 -17.89 9.56 24.00
C LYS A 284 -16.48 10.14 23.86
N TRP A 285 -16.35 11.33 23.26
CA TRP A 285 -15.06 12.02 23.15
C TRP A 285 -14.44 12.28 24.52
N THR A 286 -15.19 12.91 25.43
CA THR A 286 -14.68 13.20 26.77
C THR A 286 -14.29 11.94 27.53
N ASP A 287 -15.13 10.91 27.46
CA ASP A 287 -14.86 9.62 28.09
C ASP A 287 -13.60 8.96 27.52
N THR A 288 -13.40 9.01 26.21
CA THR A 288 -12.17 8.53 25.56
C THR A 288 -10.95 9.32 26.01
N VAL A 289 -11.00 10.65 26.10
CA VAL A 289 -9.88 11.48 26.57
C VAL A 289 -9.51 11.13 28.02
N PHE A 290 -10.52 11.02 28.91
CA PHE A 290 -10.30 10.61 30.30
C PHE A 290 -9.75 9.19 30.41
N LEU A 291 -10.26 8.26 29.61
CA LEU A 291 -9.78 6.88 29.55
C LEU A 291 -8.31 6.84 29.13
N VAL A 292 -7.94 7.52 28.03
CA VAL A 292 -6.55 7.58 27.54
C VAL A 292 -5.64 8.19 28.59
N ALA A 293 -6.03 9.31 29.20
CA ALA A 293 -5.24 9.96 30.26
C ALA A 293 -5.04 9.04 31.47
N ARG A 294 -6.10 8.35 31.90
CA ARG A 294 -6.04 7.40 33.02
C ARG A 294 -5.09 6.26 32.72
N GLU A 295 -5.21 5.63 31.56
CA GLU A 295 -4.35 4.49 31.18
C GLU A 295 -2.90 4.95 30.97
N LEU A 296 -2.65 6.11 30.36
CA LEU A 296 -1.31 6.70 30.24
C LEU A 296 -0.65 6.90 31.62
N SER A 297 -1.41 7.35 32.62
CA SER A 297 -0.89 7.57 33.98
C SER A 297 -0.58 6.28 34.76
N GLN A 298 -1.00 5.13 34.25
CA GLN A 298 -0.74 3.82 34.85
C GLN A 298 0.42 3.09 34.18
N VAL A 299 0.75 3.44 32.93
CA VAL A 299 1.84 2.80 32.19
C VAL A 299 3.18 3.38 32.65
N PRO A 300 4.13 2.54 33.10
CA PRO A 300 5.43 3.03 33.51
C PRO A 300 6.19 3.59 32.30
N LYS A 301 6.93 4.69 32.52
CA LYS A 301 7.75 5.35 31.49
C LYS A 301 8.63 4.40 30.68
N THR A 302 9.19 3.39 31.32
CA THR A 302 10.09 2.41 30.68
C THR A 302 9.39 1.50 29.68
N ALA A 303 8.06 1.39 29.74
CA ALA A 303 7.26 0.60 28.81
C ALA A 303 6.62 1.45 27.70
N LEU A 304 6.62 2.77 27.83
CA LEU A 304 6.05 3.67 26.83
C LEU A 304 7.01 3.79 25.64
N VAL A 305 6.49 3.61 24.43
CA VAL A 305 7.28 3.74 23.19
C VAL A 305 7.13 5.16 22.63
N GLU A 306 8.20 5.68 22.03
CA GLU A 306 8.19 6.98 21.37
C GLU A 306 7.37 6.93 20.07
N PRO A 307 6.40 7.85 19.86
CA PRO A 307 5.59 7.89 18.64
C PRO A 307 6.45 8.29 17.42
N LEU A 308 6.02 7.89 16.22
CA LEU A 308 6.61 8.30 14.93
C LEU A 308 6.55 9.81 14.75
N PHE A 309 5.46 10.42 15.20
CA PHE A 309 5.24 11.85 15.18
C PHE A 309 4.43 12.22 16.41
N LEU A 310 4.87 13.26 17.13
CA LEU A 310 4.18 13.81 18.29
C LEU A 310 3.46 15.11 17.88
N PRO A 311 2.12 15.13 17.83
CA PRO A 311 1.38 16.34 17.53
C PRO A 311 1.48 17.38 18.66
N SER A 312 1.72 18.65 18.31
CA SER A 312 1.94 19.74 19.26
C SER A 312 0.70 20.15 20.05
N ASN A 313 -0.50 19.84 19.55
CA ASN A 313 -1.77 20.24 20.15
C ASN A 313 -2.34 19.21 21.15
N LEU A 314 -1.63 18.13 21.43
CA LEU A 314 -2.14 17.16 22.41
C LEU A 314 -1.97 17.66 23.85
N LEU A 315 -0.97 18.51 24.14
CA LEU A 315 -0.88 19.16 25.45
C LEU A 315 -2.09 20.08 25.69
N SER A 316 -2.50 20.85 24.67
CA SER A 316 -3.69 21.70 24.78
C SER A 316 -4.95 20.88 24.98
N LEU A 317 -5.07 19.73 24.29
CA LEU A 317 -6.14 18.76 24.51
C LEU A 317 -6.20 18.32 25.97
N PHE A 318 -5.11 17.80 26.53
CA PHE A 318 -5.13 17.32 27.92
C PHE A 318 -5.37 18.46 28.92
N CYS A 319 -4.83 19.65 28.68
CA CYS A 319 -5.10 20.84 29.50
C CYS A 319 -6.58 21.27 29.50
N ARG A 320 -7.33 20.98 28.44
CA ARG A 320 -8.76 21.33 28.32
C ARG A 320 -9.65 20.46 29.19
N TYR A 321 -9.27 19.20 29.43
CA TYR A 321 -10.13 18.20 30.08
C TYR A 321 -9.63 17.73 31.44
N LEU A 322 -8.32 17.80 31.70
CA LEU A 322 -7.70 17.27 32.91
C LEU A 322 -7.36 18.37 33.93
N ASP A 323 -7.27 17.99 35.20
CA ASP A 323 -6.82 18.90 36.26
C ASP A 323 -5.30 19.05 36.27
N LYS A 324 -4.80 20.11 36.90
CA LYS A 324 -3.36 20.40 36.94
C LYS A 324 -2.52 19.28 37.57
N GLN A 325 -3.06 18.51 38.52
CA GLN A 325 -2.30 17.46 39.20
C GLN A 325 -2.10 16.25 38.29
N THR A 326 -3.11 15.85 37.51
CA THR A 326 -2.98 14.75 36.55
C THR A 326 -2.08 15.13 35.38
N ILE A 327 -2.14 16.37 34.89
CA ILE A 327 -1.21 16.87 33.86
C ILE A 327 0.24 16.79 34.34
N HIS A 328 0.53 17.28 35.55
CA HIS A 328 1.89 17.17 36.12
C HIS A 328 2.33 15.72 36.36
N ARG A 329 1.41 14.79 36.62
CA ARG A 329 1.72 13.36 36.71
C ARG A 329 2.13 12.83 35.33
N LEU A 330 1.37 13.12 34.28
CA LEU A 330 1.68 12.72 32.90
C LEU A 330 3.03 13.31 32.44
N GLU A 331 3.31 14.58 32.73
CA GLU A 331 4.60 15.22 32.47
C GLU A 331 5.77 14.51 33.17
N ARG A 332 5.61 14.16 34.46
CA ARG A 332 6.65 13.48 35.24
C ARG A 332 6.88 12.04 34.82
N GLU A 333 5.82 11.34 34.45
CA GLU A 333 5.87 9.97 33.93
C GLU A 333 6.42 9.92 32.50
N GLY A 334 6.78 11.08 31.93
CA GLY A 334 7.51 11.17 30.68
C GLY A 334 6.69 10.72 29.48
N THR A 335 5.36 10.79 29.56
CA THR A 335 4.52 10.86 28.36
C THR A 335 4.96 12.12 27.64
N ALA A 336 5.70 11.93 26.55
CA ALA A 336 6.56 12.94 25.94
C ALA A 336 5.80 14.21 25.54
N TRP A 337 5.64 15.15 26.46
CA TRP A 337 5.33 16.56 26.17
C TRP A 337 6.60 17.41 26.16
N CYS A 338 7.73 16.85 26.59
CA CYS A 338 8.94 17.59 26.95
C CYS A 338 10.00 17.70 25.84
N TYR A 339 9.61 17.64 24.56
CA TYR A 339 10.49 18.03 23.46
C TYR A 339 9.81 19.11 22.63
N SER A 340 9.79 20.32 23.15
CA SER A 340 9.72 21.57 22.40
C SER A 340 10.46 22.64 23.19
#